data_AF-A0A517ZUM6-F1
#
_entry.id   AF-A0A517ZUM6-F1
#
_cell.length_a   1.000
_cell.length_b   1.000
_cell.length_c   1.000
_cell.angle_alpha   90.00
_cell.angle_beta   90.00
_cell.angle_gamma   90.00
#
_symmetry.space_group_name_H-M   'P 1'
#
loop_
_entity.id
_entity.type
_entity.pdbx_description
1 polymer ?
#
loop_
_entity_poly.entity_id
_entity_poly.type
_entity_poly.pdbx_seq_one_letter_code
_entity_poly.pdbx_strand_id
1 'polypeptide(L)'
;MTGNKKRRYPQVVSERDGDATTTRCYRIDRQHLWFGICQTIYCGAIAIACYYVAFVGTTIPDSDAGGLRLFSAIFWSCSIAIGLFQVLSYFRDRLILSPDSIAKRAWTGKTSSIQNVDVLRLIWNESGKRRIRLQTATATLTINFYEYPIRDGKEIIAYVRRQFPAEIQQGWDIFCRSEPQRNRSPQYLIRITTAAAALLFFATAILSSLYAFGQQTVFSLLVGFLCGTVGQLLLMRVFPVIDGPKSIMKSQGDEDITVQEDTRTFRSDQSYIFKGLLIVVLCSVIGIFSTVSAIFEMLDSEPGSIGALISMAFIWGGAVAGGIFVIISSVRARLYLSKTGIVQQGCIGRESIRSDDVSRVQWGVRAARNVFISGVTGEIQINVDGYQQFEQDEIIDFIRNMFPAEIQENWLTYSQREIRRKEWEALRREPEQPSQKKAIACALIFFVVAAAFAAAGLWGVGAPAFGVAAFCGVGGMWYGWRIWQRWRMKSQ
;
A
#
# COMPACT_ATOMS: atom_id res chain seq x y z
N MET A 1 -24.06 -52.85 -3.13
CA MET A 1 -24.59 -51.63 -3.79
C MET A 1 -24.30 -50.42 -2.90
N THR A 2 -23.17 -49.75 -3.11
CA THR A 2 -22.90 -48.39 -2.57
C THR A 2 -21.93 -47.73 -3.55
N GLY A 3 -22.47 -46.94 -4.48
CA GLY A 3 -21.73 -46.30 -5.56
C GLY A 3 -20.91 -45.11 -5.05
N ASN A 4 -19.59 -45.26 -5.05
CA ASN A 4 -18.66 -44.22 -4.64
C ASN A 4 -18.47 -43.22 -5.81
N LYS A 5 -19.26 -42.15 -5.83
CA LYS A 5 -19.14 -41.02 -6.76
C LYS A 5 -17.86 -40.21 -6.45
N LYS A 6 -16.70 -40.71 -6.91
CA LYS A 6 -15.47 -39.89 -7.02
C LYS A 6 -15.75 -38.74 -7.98
N ARG A 7 -15.85 -37.52 -7.45
CA ARG A 7 -15.80 -36.27 -8.24
C ARG A 7 -14.42 -36.21 -8.92
N ARG A 8 -14.34 -36.67 -10.18
CA ARG A 8 -13.23 -36.35 -11.06
C ARG A 8 -13.31 -34.85 -11.33
N TYR A 9 -12.38 -34.09 -10.77
CA TYR A 9 -12.05 -32.79 -11.35
C TYR A 9 -11.58 -33.05 -12.79
N PRO A 10 -12.05 -32.29 -13.78
CA PRO A 10 -11.55 -32.43 -15.14
C PRO A 10 -10.04 -32.22 -15.10
N GLN A 11 -9.30 -33.26 -15.49
CA GLN A 11 -7.88 -33.13 -15.78
C GLN A 11 -7.73 -32.04 -16.83
N VAL A 12 -7.01 -30.99 -16.47
CA VAL A 12 -6.55 -29.97 -17.40
C VAL A 12 -5.55 -30.68 -18.31
N VAL A 13 -6.03 -31.13 -19.46
CA VAL A 13 -5.22 -31.62 -20.57
C VAL A 13 -4.22 -30.50 -20.90
N SER A 14 -2.96 -30.71 -20.53
CA SER A 14 -1.84 -29.96 -21.06
C SER A 14 -1.66 -30.31 -22.53
N GLU A 15 -1.14 -29.36 -23.30
CA GLU A 15 -0.78 -29.49 -24.72
C GLU A 15 -1.93 -29.22 -25.71
N ARG A 16 -2.29 -27.94 -25.83
CA ARG A 16 -2.83 -27.39 -27.08
C ARG A 16 -1.94 -26.23 -27.48
N ASP A 17 -1.27 -26.37 -28.61
CA ASP A 17 -1.03 -25.23 -29.49
C ASP A 17 -2.37 -24.52 -29.66
N GLY A 18 -2.52 -23.44 -28.90
CA GLY A 18 -3.76 -22.70 -28.81
C GLY A 18 -4.02 -22.06 -30.15
N ASP A 19 -4.85 -22.73 -30.95
CA ASP A 19 -5.28 -22.25 -32.25
C ASP A 19 -5.81 -20.82 -32.09
N ALA A 20 -5.12 -19.87 -32.73
CA ALA A 20 -5.37 -18.44 -32.63
C ALA A 20 -6.78 -18.05 -33.11
N THR A 21 -7.48 -19.01 -33.73
CA THR A 21 -8.86 -18.96 -34.22
C THR A 21 -9.90 -18.97 -33.09
N THR A 22 -9.55 -19.38 -31.87
CA THR A 22 -10.53 -19.53 -30.78
C THR A 22 -10.76 -18.22 -30.04
N THR A 23 -12.02 -17.76 -30.01
CA THR A 23 -12.43 -16.61 -29.18
C THR A 23 -12.25 -16.95 -27.70
N ARG A 24 -11.52 -16.11 -26.97
CA ARG A 24 -11.27 -16.26 -25.52
C ARG A 24 -11.87 -15.11 -24.74
N CYS A 25 -12.40 -15.40 -23.56
CA CYS A 25 -13.03 -14.43 -22.68
C CYS A 25 -12.34 -14.44 -21.32
N TYR A 26 -11.72 -13.31 -20.99
CA TYR A 26 -10.97 -13.10 -19.76
C TYR A 26 -11.78 -12.27 -18.77
N ARG A 27 -11.69 -12.64 -17.49
CA ARG A 27 -12.37 -12.00 -16.38
C ARG A 27 -11.37 -11.28 -15.50
N ILE A 28 -11.83 -10.21 -14.85
CA ILE A 28 -11.06 -9.55 -13.80
C ILE A 28 -10.75 -10.54 -12.66
N ASP A 29 -9.64 -10.33 -11.95
CA ASP A 29 -9.24 -11.16 -10.82
C ASP A 29 -10.38 -11.29 -9.77
N ARG A 30 -10.55 -12.52 -9.26
CA ARG A 30 -11.50 -12.85 -8.18
C ARG A 30 -11.26 -12.04 -6.91
N GLN A 31 -10.10 -11.43 -6.74
CA GLN A 31 -9.85 -10.50 -5.64
C GLN A 31 -10.87 -9.36 -5.59
N HIS A 32 -11.28 -8.82 -6.75
CA HIS A 32 -12.30 -7.76 -6.79
C HIS A 32 -13.67 -8.27 -6.33
N LEU A 33 -14.01 -9.53 -6.63
CA LEU A 33 -15.25 -10.15 -6.15
C LEU A 33 -15.22 -10.29 -4.63
N TRP A 34 -14.16 -10.89 -4.09
CA TRP A 34 -14.04 -11.11 -2.64
C TRP A 34 -13.97 -9.81 -1.87
N PHE A 35 -13.21 -8.84 -2.36
CA PHE A 35 -13.13 -7.52 -1.74
C PHE A 35 -14.50 -6.83 -1.73
N GLY A 36 -15.22 -6.87 -2.87
CA GLY A 36 -16.57 -6.33 -2.96
C GLY A 36 -17.58 -7.02 -2.04
N ILE A 37 -17.56 -8.36 -1.96
CA ILE A 37 -18.45 -9.13 -1.06
C ILE A 37 -18.13 -8.79 0.40
N CYS A 38 -16.87 -8.86 0.80
CA CYS A 38 -16.44 -8.56 2.17
C CYS A 38 -16.80 -7.13 2.55
N GLN A 39 -16.49 -6.15 1.69
CA GLN A 39 -16.85 -4.74 1.91
C GLN A 39 -18.36 -4.55 2.03
N THR A 40 -19.15 -5.19 1.16
CA THR A 40 -20.62 -5.07 1.18
C THR A 40 -21.23 -5.64 2.46
N ILE A 41 -20.88 -6.88 2.82
CA ILE A 41 -21.39 -7.54 4.03
C ILE A 41 -20.99 -6.73 5.26
N TYR A 42 -19.74 -6.31 5.32
CA TYR A 42 -19.18 -5.54 6.42
C TYR A 42 -19.86 -4.17 6.58
N CYS A 43 -19.87 -3.35 5.53
CA CYS A 43 -20.52 -2.03 5.58
C CYS A 43 -22.02 -2.17 5.81
N GLY A 44 -22.65 -3.23 5.31
CA GLY A 44 -24.06 -3.57 5.58
C GLY A 44 -24.32 -3.86 7.06
N ALA A 45 -23.50 -4.70 7.68
CA ALA A 45 -23.61 -5.01 9.11
C ALA A 45 -23.44 -3.76 9.98
N ILE A 46 -22.47 -2.89 9.66
CA ILE A 46 -22.27 -1.63 10.39
C ILE A 46 -23.41 -0.66 10.14
N ALA A 47 -23.89 -0.55 8.89
CA ALA A 47 -25.05 0.29 8.58
C ALA A 47 -26.25 -0.13 9.43
N ILE A 48 -26.55 -1.44 9.49
CA ILE A 48 -27.64 -1.99 10.29
C ILE A 48 -27.42 -1.71 11.78
N ALA A 49 -26.20 -1.91 12.30
CA ALA A 49 -25.88 -1.62 13.69
C ALA A 49 -26.05 -0.12 14.02
N CYS A 50 -25.53 0.78 13.17
CA CYS A 50 -25.71 2.21 13.33
C CYS A 50 -27.17 2.64 13.21
N TYR A 51 -27.95 2.05 12.29
CA TYR A 51 -29.39 2.31 12.17
C TYR A 51 -30.14 1.81 13.40
N TYR A 52 -29.86 0.59 13.86
CA TYR A 52 -30.46 0.03 15.05
C TYR A 52 -30.20 0.92 16.26
N VAL A 53 -28.96 1.36 16.46
CA VAL A 53 -28.62 2.26 17.56
C VAL A 53 -29.31 3.62 17.39
N ALA A 54 -29.34 4.18 16.19
CA ALA A 54 -29.93 5.50 15.97
C ALA A 54 -31.47 5.52 16.09
N PHE A 55 -32.15 4.39 15.92
CA PHE A 55 -33.63 4.28 15.99
C PHE A 55 -34.15 3.62 17.26
N VAL A 56 -33.40 2.68 17.83
CA VAL A 56 -33.82 1.91 19.03
C VAL A 56 -33.12 2.42 20.29
N GLY A 57 -31.95 3.06 20.17
CA GLY A 57 -31.29 3.72 21.29
C GLY A 57 -32.05 4.97 21.71
N THR A 58 -32.82 4.89 22.80
CA THR A 58 -33.72 5.93 23.31
C THR A 58 -33.01 7.13 23.97
N THR A 59 -31.69 7.23 23.87
CA THR A 59 -30.88 8.16 24.68
C THR A 59 -30.34 9.38 23.93
N ILE A 60 -30.54 9.45 22.60
CA ILE A 60 -30.04 10.56 21.78
C ILE A 60 -31.16 11.60 21.61
N PRO A 61 -31.05 12.83 22.14
CA PRO A 61 -32.04 13.89 21.91
C PRO A 61 -32.24 14.14 20.40
N ASP A 62 -33.51 14.28 20.00
CA ASP A 62 -33.92 14.29 18.58
C ASP A 62 -33.28 15.40 17.73
N SER A 63 -32.83 16.50 18.36
CA SER A 63 -32.17 17.63 17.68
C SER A 63 -30.83 17.26 17.05
N ASP A 64 -30.06 16.34 17.65
CA ASP A 64 -28.73 15.95 17.19
C ASP A 64 -28.72 14.60 16.46
N ALA A 65 -29.74 13.78 16.71
CA ALA A 65 -29.89 12.46 16.09
C ALA A 65 -30.06 12.55 14.56
N GLY A 66 -30.71 13.61 14.06
CA GLY A 66 -31.01 13.78 12.64
C GLY A 66 -29.77 13.83 11.74
N GLY A 67 -28.77 14.63 12.13
CA GLY A 67 -27.53 14.79 11.36
C GLY A 67 -26.70 13.50 11.34
N LEU A 68 -26.61 12.81 12.48
CA LEU A 68 -25.88 11.55 12.59
C LEU A 68 -26.56 10.41 11.80
N ARG A 69 -27.90 10.32 11.89
CA ARG A 69 -28.69 9.36 11.11
C ARG A 69 -28.45 9.55 9.62
N LEU A 70 -28.53 10.80 9.15
CA LEU A 70 -28.32 11.13 7.73
C LEU A 70 -26.90 10.84 7.28
N PHE A 71 -25.89 11.25 8.06
CA PHE A 71 -24.49 11.01 7.73
C PHE A 71 -24.17 9.51 7.67
N SER A 72 -24.57 8.75 8.70
CA SER A 72 -24.34 7.31 8.77
C SER A 72 -25.05 6.59 7.61
N ALA A 73 -26.31 6.95 7.34
CA ALA A 73 -27.06 6.41 6.21
C ALA A 73 -26.34 6.66 4.88
N ILE A 74 -25.92 7.89 4.60
CA ILE A 74 -25.24 8.24 3.34
C ILE A 74 -23.89 7.53 3.24
N PHE A 75 -23.05 7.64 4.27
CA PHE A 75 -21.69 7.12 4.26
C PHE A 75 -21.64 5.60 4.07
N TRP A 76 -22.44 4.86 4.85
CA TRP A 76 -22.46 3.40 4.75
C TRP A 76 -23.16 2.94 3.48
N SER A 77 -24.21 3.62 3.02
CA SER A 77 -24.84 3.31 1.73
C SER A 77 -23.89 3.52 0.55
N CYS A 78 -23.10 4.59 0.54
CA CYS A 78 -22.05 4.79 -0.45
C CYS A 78 -20.98 3.69 -0.39
N SER A 79 -20.58 3.28 0.80
CA SER A 79 -19.58 2.21 0.98
C SER A 79 -20.10 0.85 0.52
N ILE A 80 -21.36 0.53 0.80
CA ILE A 80 -22.08 -0.64 0.28
C ILE A 80 -22.17 -0.57 -1.24
N ALA A 81 -22.53 0.60 -1.81
CA ALA A 81 -22.61 0.80 -3.25
C ALA A 81 -21.25 0.59 -3.93
N ILE A 82 -20.14 1.00 -3.31
CA ILE A 82 -18.78 0.71 -3.80
C ILE A 82 -18.48 -0.79 -3.77
N GLY A 83 -18.82 -1.48 -2.68
CA GLY A 83 -18.66 -2.93 -2.58
C GLY A 83 -19.46 -3.68 -3.65
N LEU A 84 -20.74 -3.32 -3.83
CA LEU A 84 -21.61 -3.86 -4.87
C LEU A 84 -21.08 -3.52 -6.27
N PHE A 85 -20.58 -2.32 -6.48
CA PHE A 85 -19.96 -1.91 -7.74
C PHE A 85 -18.78 -2.81 -8.09
N GLN A 86 -17.93 -3.18 -7.13
CA GLN A 86 -16.81 -4.10 -7.38
C GLN A 86 -17.28 -5.52 -7.70
N VAL A 87 -18.29 -6.03 -6.98
CA VAL A 87 -18.92 -7.33 -7.29
C VAL A 87 -19.48 -7.32 -8.71
N LEU A 88 -20.22 -6.27 -9.07
CA LEU A 88 -20.80 -6.14 -10.39
C LEU A 88 -19.75 -5.95 -11.49
N SER A 89 -18.68 -5.20 -11.22
CA SER A 89 -17.54 -5.05 -12.11
C SER A 89 -16.90 -6.41 -12.38
N TYR A 90 -16.73 -7.27 -11.38
CA TYR A 90 -16.24 -8.63 -11.58
C TYR A 90 -17.16 -9.48 -12.50
N PHE A 91 -18.49 -9.29 -12.45
CA PHE A 91 -19.40 -10.04 -13.32
C PHE A 91 -19.55 -9.44 -14.73
N ARG A 92 -19.48 -8.12 -14.87
CA ARG A 92 -19.71 -7.42 -16.14
C ARG A 92 -18.44 -7.14 -16.93
N ASP A 93 -17.32 -6.86 -16.27
CA ASP A 93 -16.08 -6.54 -16.95
C ASP A 93 -15.48 -7.81 -17.57
N ARG A 94 -15.36 -7.77 -18.89
CA ARG A 94 -14.85 -8.86 -19.71
C ARG A 94 -13.94 -8.30 -20.78
N LEU A 95 -12.82 -8.96 -20.99
CA LEU A 95 -11.98 -8.77 -22.16
C LEU A 95 -12.21 -9.98 -23.07
N ILE A 96 -12.73 -9.73 -24.26
CA ILE A 96 -12.98 -10.74 -25.27
C ILE A 96 -11.91 -10.54 -26.35
N LEU A 97 -11.11 -11.56 -26.56
CA LEU A 97 -10.10 -11.63 -27.61
C LEU A 97 -10.63 -12.58 -28.68
N SER A 98 -10.93 -12.05 -29.85
CA SER A 98 -11.38 -12.79 -31.03
C SER A 98 -10.38 -12.58 -32.17
N PRO A 99 -10.27 -13.53 -33.12
CA PRO A 99 -9.31 -13.44 -34.23
C PRO A 99 -9.38 -12.12 -34.99
N ASP A 100 -10.58 -11.56 -35.12
CA ASP A 100 -10.81 -10.34 -35.89
C ASP A 100 -10.93 -9.09 -35.02
N SER A 101 -11.17 -9.23 -33.71
CA SER A 101 -11.44 -8.07 -32.85
C SER A 101 -11.04 -8.26 -31.38
N ILE A 102 -10.76 -7.14 -30.74
CA ILE A 102 -10.55 -7.05 -29.29
C ILE A 102 -11.65 -6.18 -28.71
N ALA A 103 -12.47 -6.77 -27.84
CA ALA A 103 -13.56 -6.07 -27.18
C ALA A 103 -13.37 -6.03 -25.66
N LYS A 104 -13.48 -4.83 -25.06
CA LYS A 104 -13.62 -4.65 -23.61
C LYS A 104 -15.04 -4.25 -23.30
N ARG A 105 -15.76 -5.10 -22.59
CA ARG A 105 -17.04 -4.77 -21.98
C ARG A 105 -16.76 -4.13 -20.62
N ALA A 106 -17.14 -2.87 -20.45
CA ALA A 106 -17.05 -2.19 -19.17
C ALA A 106 -18.34 -2.34 -18.36
N TRP A 107 -18.25 -2.13 -17.05
CA TRP A 107 -19.36 -2.19 -16.10
C TRP A 107 -20.53 -1.29 -16.52
N THR A 108 -20.24 -0.14 -17.12
CA THR A 108 -21.23 0.83 -17.62
C THR A 108 -22.11 0.28 -18.75
N GLY A 109 -21.87 -0.95 -19.21
CA GLY A 109 -22.54 -1.57 -20.36
C GLY A 109 -21.91 -1.15 -21.69
N LYS A 110 -21.07 -0.11 -21.70
CA LYS A 110 -20.33 0.30 -22.89
C LYS A 110 -19.35 -0.79 -23.28
N THR A 111 -19.58 -1.39 -24.44
CA THR A 111 -18.65 -2.32 -25.07
C THR A 111 -17.80 -1.52 -26.06
N SER A 112 -16.50 -1.46 -25.79
CA SER A 112 -15.54 -0.87 -26.73
C SER A 112 -14.90 -2.01 -27.50
N SER A 113 -15.23 -2.13 -28.79
CA SER A 113 -14.65 -3.12 -29.69
C SER A 113 -13.79 -2.42 -30.71
N ILE A 114 -12.62 -2.99 -30.99
CA ILE A 114 -11.71 -2.55 -32.04
C ILE A 114 -11.44 -3.76 -32.94
N GLN A 115 -11.64 -3.60 -34.25
CA GLN A 115 -11.20 -4.60 -35.21
C GLN A 115 -9.67 -4.59 -35.29
N ASN A 116 -9.07 -5.78 -35.36
CA ASN A 116 -7.62 -5.92 -35.38
C ASN A 116 -7.01 -5.23 -36.61
N VAL A 117 -7.72 -5.21 -37.74
CA VAL A 117 -7.30 -4.51 -38.97
C VAL A 117 -7.24 -2.98 -38.83
N ASP A 118 -8.00 -2.40 -37.89
CA ASP A 118 -8.09 -0.95 -37.70
C ASP A 118 -7.02 -0.40 -36.74
N VAL A 119 -6.23 -1.28 -36.11
CA VAL A 119 -5.21 -0.88 -35.13
C VAL A 119 -4.02 -0.26 -35.85
N LEU A 120 -3.91 1.06 -35.77
CA LEU A 120 -2.81 1.83 -36.35
C LEU A 120 -1.55 1.79 -35.47
N ARG A 121 -1.73 1.74 -34.15
CA ARG A 121 -0.62 1.76 -33.20
C ARG A 121 -0.95 0.98 -31.94
N LEU A 122 0.00 0.16 -31.50
CA LEU A 122 -0.07 -0.60 -30.28
C LEU A 122 1.07 -0.19 -29.35
N ILE A 123 0.72 0.46 -28.24
CA ILE A 123 1.71 1.01 -27.30
C ILE A 123 1.76 0.13 -26.05
N TRP A 124 2.90 -0.52 -25.84
CA TRP A 124 3.23 -1.25 -24.62
C TRP A 124 3.80 -0.27 -23.59
N ASN A 125 3.07 0.00 -22.52
CA ASN A 125 3.47 0.98 -21.50
C ASN A 125 3.82 0.33 -20.17
N GLU A 126 4.99 0.69 -19.63
CA GLU A 126 5.52 0.18 -18.36
C GLU A 126 5.11 1.01 -17.14
N SER A 127 4.47 2.19 -17.30
CA SER A 127 4.25 3.15 -16.21
C SER A 127 3.42 2.58 -15.04
N GLY A 128 4.09 1.98 -14.06
CA GLY A 128 3.58 1.46 -12.77
C GLY A 128 2.57 0.31 -12.84
N LYS A 129 1.84 0.17 -13.93
CA LYS A 129 0.64 -0.66 -14.02
C LYS A 129 0.60 -1.62 -15.21
N ARG A 130 1.66 -1.76 -16.02
CA ARG A 130 1.72 -2.60 -17.26
C ARG A 130 0.39 -2.57 -18.04
N ARG A 131 0.29 -1.68 -19.02
CA ARG A 131 -0.91 -1.53 -19.85
C ARG A 131 -0.57 -1.54 -21.32
N ILE A 132 -1.45 -2.10 -22.15
CA ILE A 132 -1.42 -1.90 -23.59
C ILE A 132 -2.46 -0.84 -23.94
N ARG A 133 -2.09 0.05 -24.86
CA ARG A 133 -3.03 0.95 -25.51
C ARG A 133 -3.08 0.62 -27.00
N LEU A 134 -4.23 0.16 -27.48
CA LEU A 134 -4.54 -0.02 -28.89
C LEU A 134 -5.18 1.28 -29.40
N GLN A 135 -4.61 1.88 -30.44
CA GLN A 135 -5.10 3.11 -31.04
C GLN A 135 -5.54 2.85 -32.48
N THR A 136 -6.77 3.25 -32.80
CA THR A 136 -7.29 3.34 -34.16
C THR A 136 -7.37 4.82 -34.57
N ALA A 137 -7.89 5.11 -35.77
CA ALA A 137 -8.15 6.48 -36.18
C ALA A 137 -9.17 7.21 -35.28
N THR A 138 -10.13 6.47 -34.71
CA THR A 138 -11.30 7.05 -34.03
C THR A 138 -11.42 6.67 -32.56
N ALA A 139 -10.69 5.64 -32.13
CA ALA A 139 -10.85 5.06 -30.81
C ALA A 139 -9.53 4.67 -30.17
N THR A 140 -9.56 4.52 -28.84
CA THR A 140 -8.43 4.00 -28.08
C THR A 140 -8.95 3.01 -27.05
N LEU A 141 -8.40 1.79 -27.07
CA LEU A 141 -8.69 0.75 -26.08
C LEU A 141 -7.48 0.55 -25.19
N THR A 142 -7.69 0.59 -23.87
CA THR A 142 -6.62 0.33 -22.90
C THR A 142 -6.89 -0.96 -22.14
N ILE A 143 -5.92 -1.86 -22.16
CA ILE A 143 -5.92 -3.13 -21.42
C ILE A 143 -4.90 -2.99 -20.28
N ASN A 144 -5.38 -3.11 -19.05
CA ASN A 144 -4.56 -3.02 -17.84
C ASN A 144 -4.30 -4.42 -17.31
N PHE A 145 -3.05 -4.90 -17.32
CA PHE A 145 -2.77 -6.28 -16.95
C PHE A 145 -2.93 -6.59 -15.47
N TYR A 146 -2.87 -5.58 -14.60
CA TYR A 146 -3.10 -5.78 -13.16
C TYR A 146 -4.56 -6.11 -12.81
N GLU A 147 -5.50 -5.92 -13.75
CA GLU A 147 -6.91 -6.27 -13.56
C GLU A 147 -7.14 -7.78 -13.71
N TYR A 148 -6.20 -8.53 -14.30
CA TYR A 148 -6.36 -9.95 -14.64
C TYR A 148 -5.45 -10.84 -13.78
N PRO A 149 -5.83 -12.11 -13.55
CA PRO A 149 -4.94 -13.11 -12.97
C PRO A 149 -3.61 -13.18 -13.75
N ILE A 150 -2.49 -13.46 -13.07
CA ILE A 150 -1.16 -13.48 -13.70
C ILE A 150 -1.12 -14.43 -14.90
N ARG A 151 -1.74 -15.61 -14.77
CA ARG A 151 -1.84 -16.61 -15.84
C ARG A 151 -2.53 -16.02 -17.07
N ASP A 152 -3.72 -15.47 -16.88
CA ASP A 152 -4.53 -14.84 -17.92
C ASP A 152 -3.79 -13.65 -18.54
N GLY A 153 -3.14 -12.82 -17.72
CA GLY A 153 -2.31 -11.70 -18.18
C GLY A 153 -1.21 -12.14 -19.14
N LYS A 154 -0.50 -13.23 -18.85
CA LYS A 154 0.52 -13.80 -19.75
C LYS A 154 -0.09 -14.30 -21.06
N GLU A 155 -1.25 -14.96 -21.00
CA GLU A 155 -1.96 -15.42 -22.20
C GLU A 155 -2.44 -14.24 -23.06
N ILE A 156 -2.99 -13.19 -22.45
CA ILE A 156 -3.40 -11.97 -23.16
C ILE A 156 -2.19 -11.30 -23.83
N ILE A 157 -1.06 -11.17 -23.12
CA ILE A 157 0.18 -10.61 -23.69
C ILE A 157 0.63 -11.42 -24.89
N ALA A 158 0.70 -12.75 -24.76
CA ALA A 158 1.12 -13.64 -25.84
C ALA A 158 0.18 -13.56 -27.06
N TYR A 159 -1.14 -13.53 -26.81
CA TYR A 159 -2.15 -13.37 -27.85
C TYR A 159 -1.96 -12.05 -28.61
N VAL A 160 -1.95 -10.93 -27.89
CA VAL A 160 -1.82 -9.59 -28.49
C VAL A 160 -0.49 -9.45 -29.23
N ARG A 161 0.61 -9.99 -28.70
CA ARG A 161 1.92 -9.95 -29.37
C ARG A 161 1.90 -10.70 -30.71
N ARG A 162 1.23 -11.85 -30.78
CA ARG A 162 1.13 -12.67 -32.01
C ARG A 162 0.19 -12.08 -33.05
N GLN A 163 -0.89 -11.44 -32.60
CA GLN A 163 -1.96 -10.95 -33.48
C GLN A 163 -1.53 -9.75 -34.34
N PHE A 164 -0.59 -8.93 -33.86
CA PHE A 164 -0.20 -7.69 -34.51
C PHE A 164 1.21 -7.77 -35.09
N PRO A 165 1.47 -7.16 -36.26
CA PRO A 165 2.80 -7.12 -36.86
C PRO A 165 3.75 -6.24 -36.02
N ALA A 166 5.06 -6.43 -36.14
CA ALA A 166 6.04 -5.79 -35.25
C ALA A 166 6.12 -4.27 -35.46
N GLU A 167 5.83 -3.81 -36.67
CA GLU A 167 5.94 -2.43 -37.14
C GLU A 167 5.00 -1.48 -36.38
N ILE A 168 3.82 -1.97 -35.99
CA ILE A 168 2.83 -1.16 -35.26
C ILE A 168 3.02 -1.22 -33.74
N GLN A 169 3.93 -2.07 -33.24
CA GLN A 169 4.16 -2.29 -31.81
C GLN A 169 5.27 -1.40 -31.29
N GLN A 170 4.94 -0.50 -30.35
CA GLN A 170 5.87 0.43 -29.73
C GLN A 170 6.10 0.08 -28.27
N GLY A 171 7.36 0.11 -27.83
CA GLY A 171 7.72 -0.11 -26.42
C GLY A 171 7.72 -1.58 -25.98
N TRP A 172 7.62 -2.54 -26.91
CA TRP A 172 7.68 -3.98 -26.59
C TRP A 172 8.97 -4.35 -25.85
N ASP A 173 10.12 -3.87 -26.32
CA ASP A 173 11.42 -4.18 -25.70
C ASP A 173 11.51 -3.67 -24.26
N ILE A 174 10.97 -2.47 -24.01
CA ILE A 174 10.89 -1.87 -22.68
C ILE A 174 9.96 -2.73 -21.81
N PHE A 175 8.81 -3.11 -22.36
CA PHE A 175 7.82 -3.95 -21.69
C PHE A 175 8.36 -5.34 -21.32
N CYS A 176 9.15 -5.99 -22.19
CA CYS A 176 9.77 -7.30 -21.95
C CYS A 176 10.97 -7.25 -21.02
N ARG A 177 11.81 -6.21 -21.08
CA ARG A 177 12.89 -6.02 -20.10
C ARG A 177 12.35 -5.90 -18.68
N SER A 178 11.08 -5.53 -18.53
CA SER A 178 10.40 -5.46 -17.23
C SER A 178 9.75 -6.78 -16.74
N GLU A 179 9.81 -7.85 -17.54
CA GLU A 179 9.18 -9.16 -17.32
C GLU A 179 9.86 -10.07 -16.27
N PRO A 180 11.20 -10.08 -16.00
CA PRO A 180 11.81 -11.23 -15.33
C PRO A 180 11.54 -11.40 -13.82
N GLN A 181 10.93 -10.45 -13.09
CA GLN A 181 11.12 -10.43 -11.62
C GLN A 181 9.87 -10.39 -10.75
N ARG A 182 8.66 -10.54 -11.31
CA ARG A 182 7.42 -10.54 -10.50
C ARG A 182 6.97 -11.93 -10.03
N ASN A 183 7.79 -12.98 -10.20
CA ASN A 183 7.36 -14.34 -9.90
C ASN A 183 7.31 -14.68 -8.40
N ARG A 184 7.74 -13.79 -7.49
CA ARG A 184 7.47 -13.90 -6.05
C ARG A 184 7.26 -12.50 -5.44
N SER A 185 6.33 -12.39 -4.49
CA SER A 185 6.17 -11.32 -3.48
C SER A 185 5.07 -10.23 -3.57
N PRO A 186 4.69 -9.54 -4.67
CA PRO A 186 3.74 -8.41 -4.52
C PRO A 186 2.29 -8.83 -4.25
N GLN A 187 1.85 -9.95 -4.81
CA GLN A 187 0.48 -10.43 -4.58
C GLN A 187 0.31 -11.09 -3.21
N TYR A 188 1.38 -11.61 -2.61
CA TYR A 188 1.35 -12.16 -1.25
C TYR A 188 1.39 -11.04 -0.21
N LEU A 189 2.21 -10.00 -0.43
CA LEU A 189 2.21 -8.77 0.38
C LEU A 189 0.91 -8.01 0.29
N ILE A 190 0.31 -7.87 -0.90
CA ILE A 190 -1.05 -7.32 -1.03
C ILE A 190 -2.03 -8.24 -0.29
N ARG A 191 -1.99 -9.57 -0.43
CA ARG A 191 -2.89 -10.47 0.32
C ARG A 191 -2.76 -10.32 1.85
N ILE A 192 -1.55 -10.22 2.39
CA ILE A 192 -1.32 -10.06 3.84
C ILE A 192 -1.68 -8.66 4.30
N THR A 193 -1.27 -7.60 3.60
CA THR A 193 -1.61 -6.22 3.97
C THR A 193 -3.09 -5.92 3.79
N THR A 194 -3.75 -6.53 2.81
CA THR A 194 -5.20 -6.40 2.60
C THR A 194 -5.98 -7.25 3.62
N ALA A 195 -5.49 -8.42 4.01
CA ALA A 195 -6.09 -9.22 5.08
C ALA A 195 -5.87 -8.58 6.46
N ALA A 196 -4.68 -8.01 6.72
CA ALA A 196 -4.37 -7.29 7.94
C ALA A 196 -5.13 -5.96 8.01
N ALA A 197 -5.22 -5.20 6.91
CA ALA A 197 -6.07 -4.02 6.83
C ALA A 197 -7.54 -4.41 6.98
N ALA A 198 -8.03 -5.45 6.31
CA ALA A 198 -9.39 -5.93 6.49
C ALA A 198 -9.66 -6.37 7.93
N LEU A 199 -8.72 -7.03 8.62
CA LEU A 199 -8.83 -7.39 10.04
C LEU A 199 -8.75 -6.18 10.97
N LEU A 200 -7.90 -5.19 10.68
CA LEU A 200 -7.82 -3.93 11.43
C LEU A 200 -9.09 -3.10 11.23
N PHE A 201 -9.63 -3.06 10.00
CA PHE A 201 -10.92 -2.48 9.68
C PHE A 201 -12.05 -3.25 10.38
N PHE A 202 -12.05 -4.58 10.33
CA PHE A 202 -13.03 -5.43 11.02
C PHE A 202 -13.02 -5.19 12.53
N ALA A 203 -11.84 -5.11 13.13
CA ALA A 203 -11.67 -4.79 14.54
C ALA A 203 -12.12 -3.36 14.85
N THR A 204 -11.73 -2.37 14.04
CA THR A 204 -12.14 -0.96 14.26
C THR A 204 -13.64 -0.75 14.07
N ALA A 205 -14.32 -1.49 13.19
CA ALA A 205 -15.77 -1.40 13.08
C ALA A 205 -16.54 -2.24 14.07
N ILE A 206 -16.04 -3.39 14.52
CA ILE A 206 -16.64 -4.05 15.69
C ILE A 206 -16.54 -3.09 16.88
N LEU A 207 -15.39 -2.45 17.07
CA LEU A 207 -15.18 -1.43 18.10
C LEU A 207 -16.01 -0.16 17.88
N SER A 208 -16.21 0.30 16.63
CA SER A 208 -17.05 1.47 16.30
C SER A 208 -18.56 1.17 16.39
N SER A 209 -18.96 -0.09 16.14
CA SER A 209 -20.34 -0.54 16.32
C SER A 209 -20.68 -0.74 17.80
N LEU A 210 -19.70 -1.14 18.60
CA LEU A 210 -19.77 -1.12 20.08
C LEU A 210 -19.71 0.32 20.63
N TYR A 211 -19.08 1.26 19.92
CA TYR A 211 -19.02 2.70 20.23
C TYR A 211 -20.31 3.46 19.94
N ALA A 212 -21.12 2.99 18.99
CA ALA A 212 -22.34 3.69 18.56
C ALA A 212 -23.35 3.93 19.70
N PHE A 213 -23.18 3.28 20.86
CA PHE A 213 -23.97 3.48 22.07
C PHE A 213 -23.74 4.80 22.84
N GLY A 214 -22.85 5.70 22.41
CA GLY A 214 -22.62 7.01 23.05
C GLY A 214 -22.41 8.18 22.07
N GLN A 215 -23.03 9.33 22.34
CA GLN A 215 -23.09 10.52 21.47
C GLN A 215 -21.76 11.28 21.37
N GLN A 216 -20.84 10.90 20.46
CA GLN A 216 -19.92 11.86 19.82
C GLN A 216 -19.21 11.27 18.59
N THR A 217 -19.95 11.22 17.48
CA THR A 217 -19.64 10.36 16.32
C THR A 217 -18.89 11.07 15.18
N VAL A 218 -19.00 12.39 15.03
CA VAL A 218 -18.41 13.09 13.87
C VAL A 218 -16.89 13.33 14.04
N PHE A 219 -16.44 13.68 15.24
CA PHE A 219 -15.02 13.92 15.54
C PHE A 219 -14.21 12.63 15.52
N SER A 220 -14.75 11.56 16.13
CA SER A 220 -14.15 10.23 16.19
C SER A 220 -14.02 9.59 14.80
N LEU A 221 -15.00 9.79 13.90
CA LEU A 221 -14.94 9.30 12.52
C LEU A 221 -13.94 10.09 11.66
N LEU A 222 -13.82 11.40 11.85
CA LEU A 222 -12.90 12.25 11.07
C LEU A 222 -11.44 12.07 11.51
N VAL A 223 -11.21 11.91 12.82
CA VAL A 223 -9.90 11.54 13.39
C VAL A 223 -9.55 10.09 13.05
N GLY A 224 -10.50 9.16 13.11
CA GLY A 224 -10.31 7.78 12.66
C GLY A 224 -9.99 7.68 11.16
N PHE A 225 -10.63 8.52 10.32
CA PHE A 225 -10.33 8.62 8.88
C PHE A 225 -8.94 9.20 8.61
N LEU A 226 -8.57 10.31 9.26
CA LEU A 226 -7.24 10.92 9.12
C LEU A 226 -6.14 9.99 9.64
N CYS A 227 -6.30 9.37 10.81
CA CYS A 227 -5.33 8.42 11.35
C CYS A 227 -5.30 7.10 10.57
N GLY A 228 -6.44 6.62 10.07
CA GLY A 228 -6.53 5.41 9.26
C GLY A 228 -5.89 5.57 7.89
N THR A 229 -6.13 6.69 7.19
CA THR A 229 -5.54 6.96 5.87
C THR A 229 -4.08 7.39 5.95
N VAL A 230 -3.70 8.25 6.91
CA VAL A 230 -2.30 8.63 7.13
C VAL A 230 -1.50 7.45 7.69
N GLY A 231 -2.09 6.67 8.60
CA GLY A 231 -1.54 5.41 9.09
C GLY A 231 -1.35 4.39 7.96
N GLN A 232 -2.35 4.18 7.10
CA GLN A 232 -2.20 3.32 5.91
C GLN A 232 -1.11 3.81 4.95
N LEU A 233 -1.04 5.12 4.68
CA LEU A 233 -0.04 5.68 3.78
C LEU A 233 1.39 5.59 4.35
N LEU A 234 1.54 5.75 5.66
CA LEU A 234 2.81 5.56 6.36
C LEU A 234 3.19 4.08 6.44
N LEU A 235 2.26 3.19 6.81
CA LEU A 235 2.50 1.76 6.85
C LEU A 235 2.84 1.21 5.45
N MET A 236 2.13 1.63 4.39
CA MET A 236 2.45 1.24 3.00
C MET A 236 3.85 1.68 2.52
N ARG A 237 4.44 2.73 3.12
CA ARG A 237 5.82 3.17 2.82
C ARG A 237 6.87 2.65 3.78
N VAL A 238 6.50 2.22 4.98
CA VAL A 238 7.42 1.72 6.03
C VAL A 238 7.57 0.19 5.97
N PHE A 239 6.52 -0.54 5.56
CA PHE A 239 6.58 -2.01 5.41
C PHE A 239 7.42 -2.58 4.24
N PRO A 240 7.81 -1.89 3.16
CA PRO A 240 8.65 -2.50 2.12
C PRO A 240 10.09 -2.79 2.58
N VAL A 241 10.43 -2.52 3.84
CA VAL A 241 11.76 -2.78 4.43
C VAL A 241 11.77 -4.02 5.33
N ILE A 242 10.62 -4.54 5.78
CA ILE A 242 10.59 -5.37 7.01
C ILE A 242 10.25 -6.86 6.81
N ASP A 243 9.63 -7.28 5.69
CA ASP A 243 9.28 -8.70 5.50
C ASP A 243 9.82 -9.26 4.17
N GLY A 244 10.93 -10.00 4.26
CA GLY A 244 11.28 -11.05 3.30
C GLY A 244 10.27 -12.21 3.37
N PRO A 245 10.13 -13.01 2.30
CA PRO A 245 9.26 -14.18 2.32
C PRO A 245 9.78 -15.18 3.35
N LYS A 246 9.03 -15.36 4.46
CA LYS A 246 9.30 -16.39 5.47
C LYS A 246 9.31 -17.80 4.85
N SER A 247 10.45 -18.27 4.40
CA SER A 247 10.73 -19.71 4.34
C SER A 247 11.10 -20.14 5.75
N ILE A 248 10.11 -20.63 6.51
CA ILE A 248 10.36 -21.31 7.79
C ILE A 248 10.93 -22.69 7.45
N MET A 249 12.17 -22.72 6.97
CA MET A 249 13.02 -23.90 7.09
C MET A 249 13.91 -23.62 8.29
N LYS A 250 13.67 -24.34 9.40
CA LYS A 250 14.67 -24.45 10.46
C LYS A 250 15.89 -25.12 9.82
N SER A 251 16.89 -24.32 9.46
CA SER A 251 18.20 -24.82 9.11
C SER A 251 18.75 -25.56 10.33
N GLN A 252 18.74 -26.88 10.27
CA GLN A 252 19.30 -27.75 11.30
C GLN A 252 20.81 -27.81 11.05
N GLY A 253 21.49 -26.72 11.42
CA GLY A 253 22.91 -26.48 11.14
C GLY A 253 23.29 -25.01 11.34
N ASP A 254 22.80 -24.37 12.41
CA ASP A 254 23.25 -23.05 12.86
C ASP A 254 24.53 -23.25 13.69
N GLU A 255 25.59 -23.74 13.05
CA GLU A 255 26.92 -23.51 13.60
C GLU A 255 27.14 -22.00 13.52
N ASP A 256 27.27 -21.36 14.69
CA ASP A 256 27.43 -19.92 14.84
C ASP A 256 28.45 -19.42 13.82
N ILE A 257 27.96 -18.67 12.81
CA ILE A 257 28.79 -17.77 12.03
C ILE A 257 29.32 -16.76 13.04
N THR A 258 30.45 -17.12 13.67
CA THR A 258 31.21 -16.26 14.56
C THR A 258 31.56 -15.03 13.75
N VAL A 259 31.18 -13.86 14.29
CA VAL A 259 31.37 -12.57 13.63
C VAL A 259 32.87 -12.38 13.42
N GLN A 260 33.36 -12.74 12.23
CA GLN A 260 34.75 -12.51 11.82
C GLN A 260 35.02 -11.01 11.76
N GLU A 261 36.27 -10.62 12.04
CA GLU A 261 36.73 -9.22 12.12
C GLU A 261 36.42 -8.38 10.86
N ASP A 262 36.16 -9.02 9.71
CA ASP A 262 35.82 -8.37 8.43
C ASP A 262 34.30 -8.07 8.23
N THR A 263 33.45 -8.26 9.25
CA THR A 263 32.00 -8.10 9.10
C THR A 263 31.56 -6.64 9.19
N ARG A 264 31.03 -6.09 8.10
CA ARG A 264 30.43 -4.74 8.08
C ARG A 264 28.97 -4.81 8.53
N THR A 265 28.58 -3.91 9.44
CA THR A 265 27.22 -3.86 9.99
C THR A 265 26.55 -2.55 9.59
N PHE A 266 25.44 -2.65 8.87
CA PHE A 266 24.62 -1.52 8.44
C PHE A 266 23.33 -1.46 9.23
N ARG A 267 22.91 -0.24 9.60
CA ARG A 267 21.67 -0.01 10.36
C ARG A 267 20.66 0.73 9.49
N SER A 268 19.37 0.41 9.69
CA SER A 268 18.29 1.17 9.05
C SER A 268 18.36 2.66 9.42
N ASP A 269 17.96 3.53 8.50
CA ASP A 269 18.00 4.98 8.66
C ASP A 269 17.29 5.43 9.96
N GLN A 270 18.01 6.23 10.76
CA GLN A 270 17.49 6.81 12.01
C GLN A 270 16.20 7.62 11.81
N SER A 271 15.90 8.07 10.58
CA SER A 271 14.64 8.74 10.29
C SER A 271 13.41 7.89 10.62
N TYR A 272 13.51 6.55 10.60
CA TYR A 272 12.43 5.66 11.01
C TYR A 272 12.17 5.69 12.52
N ILE A 273 13.21 5.83 13.35
CA ILE A 273 13.08 6.04 14.80
C ILE A 273 12.29 7.32 15.05
N PHE A 274 12.66 8.41 14.38
CA PHE A 274 11.97 9.70 14.53
C PHE A 274 10.51 9.64 14.08
N LYS A 275 10.21 8.97 12.95
CA LYS A 275 8.83 8.76 12.48
C LYS A 275 8.02 7.92 13.48
N GLY A 276 8.60 6.84 14.00
CA GLY A 276 7.97 6.01 15.02
C GLY A 276 7.70 6.81 16.30
N LEU A 277 8.69 7.57 16.78
CA LEU A 277 8.55 8.43 17.97
C LEU A 277 7.46 9.49 17.77
N LEU A 278 7.43 10.15 16.60
CA LEU A 278 6.39 11.13 16.27
C LEU A 278 5.00 10.50 16.31
N ILE A 279 4.82 9.30 15.75
CA ILE A 279 3.56 8.55 15.81
C ILE A 279 3.19 8.23 17.27
N VAL A 280 4.13 7.70 18.05
CA VAL A 280 3.90 7.36 19.46
C VAL A 280 3.46 8.59 20.25
N VAL A 281 4.18 9.70 20.13
CA VAL A 281 3.86 10.94 20.88
C VAL A 281 2.51 11.49 20.45
N LEU A 282 2.28 11.64 19.14
CA LEU A 282 1.04 12.22 18.62
C LEU A 282 -0.19 11.36 18.95
N CYS A 283 -0.11 10.04 18.74
CA CYS A 283 -1.20 9.12 19.06
C CYS A 283 -1.42 8.97 20.57
N SER A 284 -0.37 9.06 21.40
CA SER A 284 -0.52 9.06 22.87
C SER A 284 -1.25 10.30 23.35
N VAL A 285 -0.85 11.48 22.87
CA VAL A 285 -1.48 12.74 23.27
C VAL A 285 -2.96 12.76 22.85
N ILE A 286 -3.27 12.47 21.59
CA ILE A 286 -4.65 12.43 21.11
C ILE A 286 -5.45 11.33 21.83
N GLY A 287 -4.81 10.19 22.09
CA GLY A 287 -5.43 9.09 22.84
C GLY A 287 -5.79 9.46 24.27
N ILE A 288 -4.90 10.11 25.00
CA ILE A 288 -5.16 10.61 26.36
C ILE A 288 -6.31 11.62 26.33
N PHE A 289 -6.28 12.60 25.43
CA PHE A 289 -7.38 13.57 25.31
C PHE A 289 -8.71 12.91 24.97
N SER A 290 -8.72 11.93 24.06
CA SER A 290 -9.92 11.16 23.70
C SER A 290 -10.44 10.34 24.87
N THR A 291 -9.54 9.72 25.64
CA THR A 291 -9.86 8.91 26.82
C THR A 291 -10.41 9.78 27.95
N VAL A 292 -9.78 10.91 28.24
CA VAL A 292 -10.23 11.87 29.26
C VAL A 292 -11.58 12.46 28.89
N SER A 293 -11.78 12.83 27.62
CA SER A 293 -13.08 13.30 27.13
C SER A 293 -14.16 12.23 27.31
N ALA A 294 -13.86 10.98 26.95
CA ALA A 294 -14.76 9.87 27.19
C ALA A 294 -15.05 9.63 28.68
N ILE A 295 -14.06 9.80 29.58
CA ILE A 295 -14.26 9.69 31.03
C ILE A 295 -15.17 10.81 31.56
N PHE A 296 -14.96 12.06 31.16
CA PHE A 296 -15.85 13.15 31.55
C PHE A 296 -17.27 12.91 31.04
N GLU A 297 -17.40 12.43 29.81
CA GLU A 297 -18.69 12.02 29.27
C GLU A 297 -19.29 10.84 30.05
N MET A 298 -18.47 9.87 30.51
CA MET A 298 -18.96 8.80 31.41
C MET A 298 -19.49 9.34 32.75
N LEU A 299 -18.90 10.41 33.27
CA LEU A 299 -19.32 11.00 34.54
C LEU A 299 -20.65 11.75 34.40
N ASP A 300 -20.91 12.33 33.22
CA ASP A 300 -22.10 13.12 32.93
C ASP A 300 -23.25 12.33 32.28
N SER A 301 -23.02 11.11 31.77
CA SER A 301 -23.99 10.33 30.99
C SER A 301 -24.21 8.87 31.46
N GLU A 302 -25.40 8.31 31.18
CA GLU A 302 -25.82 6.93 31.46
C GLU A 302 -24.92 5.85 30.79
N PRO A 303 -24.96 4.56 31.23
CA PRO A 303 -23.91 3.52 31.07
C PRO A 303 -23.39 3.15 29.64
N GLY A 304 -23.82 3.82 28.57
CA GLY A 304 -23.32 3.61 27.20
C GLY A 304 -21.88 4.08 26.94
N SER A 305 -21.30 4.82 27.88
CA SER A 305 -20.01 5.52 27.77
C SER A 305 -18.76 4.64 27.99
N ILE A 306 -18.91 3.42 28.55
CA ILE A 306 -17.79 2.46 28.72
C ILE A 306 -17.28 1.94 27.38
N GLY A 307 -18.18 1.64 26.44
CA GLY A 307 -17.81 1.21 25.09
C GLY A 307 -16.97 2.27 24.37
N ALA A 308 -17.23 3.54 24.69
CA ALA A 308 -16.51 4.66 24.13
C ALA A 308 -15.04 4.67 24.52
N LEU A 309 -14.81 4.61 25.83
CA LEU A 309 -13.51 4.53 26.45
C LEU A 309 -12.68 3.35 25.90
N ILE A 310 -13.29 2.15 25.85
CA ILE A 310 -12.63 0.94 25.38
C ILE A 310 -12.19 1.09 23.92
N SER A 311 -13.06 1.55 23.03
CA SER A 311 -12.71 1.68 21.61
C SER A 311 -11.56 2.67 21.38
N MET A 312 -11.56 3.80 22.10
CA MET A 312 -10.53 4.82 21.99
C MET A 312 -9.21 4.28 22.51
N ALA A 313 -9.22 3.58 23.64
CA ALA A 313 -8.05 2.90 24.17
C ALA A 313 -7.47 1.89 23.15
N PHE A 314 -8.31 1.12 22.44
CA PHE A 314 -7.85 0.17 21.42
C PHE A 314 -7.30 0.85 20.16
N ILE A 315 -7.98 1.88 19.63
CA ILE A 315 -7.53 2.59 18.42
C ILE A 315 -6.19 3.28 18.68
N TRP A 316 -6.12 4.08 19.75
CA TRP A 316 -4.91 4.83 20.07
C TRP A 316 -3.81 3.92 20.61
N GLY A 317 -4.16 2.93 21.43
CA GLY A 317 -3.23 1.89 21.88
C GLY A 317 -2.63 1.10 20.72
N GLY A 318 -3.43 0.72 19.73
CA GLY A 318 -2.97 0.06 18.50
C GLY A 318 -2.04 0.94 17.67
N ALA A 319 -2.37 2.23 17.51
CA ALA A 319 -1.53 3.18 16.80
C ALA A 319 -0.18 3.42 17.53
N VAL A 320 -0.21 3.55 18.86
CA VAL A 320 0.98 3.65 19.70
C VAL A 320 1.82 2.37 19.61
N ALA A 321 1.19 1.20 19.69
CA ALA A 321 1.88 -0.08 19.51
C ALA A 321 2.52 -0.20 18.12
N GLY A 322 1.85 0.28 17.07
CA GLY A 322 2.41 0.38 15.72
C GLY A 322 3.62 1.31 15.64
N GLY A 323 3.56 2.48 16.28
CA GLY A 323 4.69 3.40 16.40
C GLY A 323 5.87 2.79 17.15
N ILE A 324 5.61 2.11 18.27
CA ILE A 324 6.61 1.36 19.05
C ILE A 324 7.22 0.24 18.20
N PHE A 325 6.41 -0.50 17.44
CA PHE A 325 6.89 -1.54 16.54
C PHE A 325 7.82 -0.97 15.47
N VAL A 326 7.52 0.19 14.88
CA VAL A 326 8.43 0.89 13.97
C VAL A 326 9.76 1.21 14.65
N ILE A 327 9.74 1.74 15.87
CA ILE A 327 10.96 2.01 16.65
C ILE A 327 11.76 0.73 16.88
N ILE A 328 11.13 -0.32 17.43
CA ILE A 328 11.79 -1.61 17.69
C ILE A 328 12.38 -2.18 16.40
N SER A 329 11.61 -2.16 15.31
CA SER A 329 12.06 -2.65 14.00
C SER A 329 13.28 -1.88 13.51
N SER A 330 13.33 -0.56 13.67
CA SER A 330 14.48 0.25 13.25
C SER A 330 15.74 0.03 14.10
N VAL A 331 15.58 -0.28 15.40
CA VAL A 331 16.70 -0.58 16.30
C VAL A 331 17.24 -2.00 16.10
N ARG A 332 16.35 -2.95 15.79
CA ARG A 332 16.72 -4.37 15.60
C ARG A 332 17.11 -4.73 14.17
N ALA A 333 16.55 -4.05 13.17
CA ALA A 333 16.85 -4.32 11.77
C ALA A 333 18.32 -3.99 11.48
N ARG A 334 19.09 -5.03 11.15
CA ARG A 334 20.52 -4.92 10.84
C ARG A 334 20.84 -5.79 9.64
N LEU A 335 21.73 -5.28 8.80
CA LEU A 335 22.32 -6.02 7.70
C LEU A 335 23.80 -6.22 8.00
N TYR A 336 24.22 -7.48 8.07
CA TYR A 336 25.61 -7.84 8.20
C TYR A 336 26.09 -8.36 6.86
N LEU A 337 27.13 -7.73 6.32
CA LEU A 337 27.81 -8.14 5.10
C LEU A 337 29.22 -8.60 5.47
N SER A 338 29.53 -9.86 5.20
CA SER A 338 30.88 -10.41 5.29
C SER A 338 31.26 -11.05 3.95
N LYS A 339 32.54 -11.35 3.74
CA LYS A 339 32.99 -12.09 2.55
C LYS A 339 32.43 -13.51 2.48
N THR A 340 32.07 -14.08 3.64
CA THR A 340 31.59 -15.47 3.79
C THR A 340 30.07 -15.60 3.71
N GLY A 341 29.33 -14.49 3.84
CA GLY A 341 27.88 -14.53 3.79
C GLY A 341 27.20 -13.20 4.06
N ILE A 342 25.90 -13.22 3.88
CA ILE A 342 25.02 -12.08 4.07
C ILE A 342 23.97 -12.49 5.10
N VAL A 343 23.83 -11.69 6.15
CA VAL A 343 22.83 -11.93 7.20
C VAL A 343 21.94 -10.71 7.31
N GLN A 344 20.66 -10.89 7.02
CA GLN A 344 19.63 -9.90 7.25
C GLN A 344 18.87 -10.23 8.53
N GLN A 345 19.13 -9.45 9.57
CA GLN A 345 18.39 -9.54 10.83
C GLN A 345 17.19 -8.59 10.74
N GLY A 346 15.99 -9.14 10.58
CA GLY A 346 14.73 -8.41 10.70
C GLY A 346 14.27 -8.28 12.15
N CYS A 347 13.06 -7.74 12.37
CA CYS A 347 12.49 -7.62 13.71
C CYS A 347 12.05 -8.97 14.30
N ILE A 348 11.56 -9.88 13.45
CA ILE A 348 10.91 -11.15 13.84
C ILE A 348 11.72 -12.37 13.38
N GLY A 349 12.59 -12.21 12.39
CA GLY A 349 13.37 -13.30 11.80
C GLY A 349 14.77 -12.87 11.44
N ARG A 350 15.64 -13.87 11.30
CA ARG A 350 16.99 -13.74 10.77
C ARG A 350 17.06 -14.58 9.52
N GLU A 351 17.45 -13.97 8.41
CA GLU A 351 17.73 -14.66 7.15
C GLU A 351 19.24 -14.59 6.93
N SER A 352 19.85 -15.70 6.53
CA SER A 352 21.26 -15.78 6.21
C SER A 352 21.47 -16.58 4.94
N ILE A 353 22.44 -16.17 4.15
CA ILE A 353 22.88 -16.88 2.94
C ILE A 353 24.40 -16.86 2.92
N ARG A 354 25.05 -18.01 2.75
CA ARG A 354 26.51 -18.07 2.60
C ARG A 354 26.87 -17.57 1.21
N SER A 355 28.02 -16.94 1.07
CA SER A 355 28.53 -16.44 -0.22
C SER A 355 28.53 -17.53 -1.29
N ASP A 356 28.94 -18.73 -0.89
CA ASP A 356 29.15 -19.88 -1.77
C ASP A 356 27.81 -20.50 -2.23
N ASP A 357 26.73 -20.26 -1.50
CA ASP A 357 25.38 -20.72 -1.83
C ASP A 357 24.66 -19.76 -2.79
N VAL A 358 25.22 -18.56 -3.04
CA VAL A 358 24.60 -17.55 -3.91
C VAL A 358 24.74 -17.96 -5.36
N SER A 359 23.61 -18.25 -5.98
CA SER A 359 23.55 -18.63 -7.40
C SER A 359 23.25 -17.44 -8.31
N ARG A 360 22.60 -16.39 -7.79
CA ARG A 360 22.13 -15.26 -8.58
C ARG A 360 22.01 -13.99 -7.76
N VAL A 361 22.51 -12.88 -8.28
CA VAL A 361 22.36 -11.54 -7.71
C VAL A 361 21.65 -10.65 -8.73
N GLN A 362 20.43 -10.24 -8.43
CA GLN A 362 19.63 -9.44 -9.35
C GLN A 362 19.43 -8.02 -8.83
N TRP A 363 19.99 -7.06 -9.56
CA TRP A 363 19.88 -5.64 -9.25
C TRP A 363 18.51 -5.09 -9.69
N GLY A 364 17.78 -4.47 -8.76
CA GLY A 364 16.40 -4.04 -8.94
C GLY A 364 16.24 -2.95 -10.01
N VAL A 365 15.40 -3.24 -11.00
CA VAL A 365 15.19 -2.37 -12.18
C VAL A 365 13.97 -1.45 -12.01
N ARG A 366 13.54 -1.13 -10.78
CA ARG A 366 12.36 -0.26 -10.52
C ARG A 366 12.63 0.79 -9.43
N ALA A 367 11.60 1.55 -9.06
CA ALA A 367 11.68 2.78 -8.26
C ALA A 367 12.27 2.64 -6.85
N ALA A 368 12.51 1.42 -6.36
CA ALA A 368 13.20 1.16 -5.10
C ALA A 368 14.54 0.48 -5.38
N ARG A 369 15.60 0.88 -4.68
CA ARG A 369 16.96 0.30 -4.77
C ARG A 369 17.01 -1.09 -4.11
N ASN A 370 16.29 -2.03 -4.67
CA ASN A 370 16.28 -3.39 -4.17
C ASN A 370 17.40 -4.21 -4.82
N VAL A 371 18.08 -5.02 -4.02
CA VAL A 371 19.01 -6.06 -4.49
C VAL A 371 18.45 -7.40 -4.02
N PHE A 372 18.25 -8.31 -4.97
CA PHE A 372 17.73 -9.66 -4.69
C PHE A 372 18.88 -10.65 -4.80
N ILE A 373 19.16 -11.37 -3.73
CA ILE A 373 20.26 -12.33 -3.65
C ILE A 373 19.63 -13.70 -3.47
N SER A 374 19.64 -14.50 -4.53
CA SER A 374 19.07 -15.85 -4.53
C SER A 374 20.18 -16.89 -4.40
N GLY A 375 19.99 -17.86 -3.53
CA GLY A 375 20.86 -19.00 -3.35
C GLY A 375 20.08 -20.31 -3.26
N VAL A 376 20.80 -21.37 -2.92
CA VAL A 376 20.21 -22.71 -2.77
C VAL A 376 19.21 -22.75 -1.60
N THR A 377 19.53 -22.03 -0.52
CA THR A 377 18.76 -22.03 0.74
C THR A 377 17.57 -21.07 0.75
N GLY A 378 17.54 -20.07 -0.14
CA GLY A 378 16.51 -19.05 -0.14
C GLY A 378 16.83 -17.82 -0.98
N GLU A 379 16.07 -16.76 -0.77
CA GLU A 379 16.24 -15.48 -1.45
C GLU A 379 16.17 -14.36 -0.40
N ILE A 380 17.21 -13.53 -0.34
CA ILE A 380 17.30 -12.35 0.53
C ILE A 380 17.02 -11.11 -0.31
N GLN A 381 16.11 -10.25 0.15
CA GLN A 381 15.82 -8.97 -0.49
C GLN A 381 16.36 -7.82 0.37
N ILE A 382 17.37 -7.13 -0.16
CA ILE A 382 17.97 -5.96 0.47
C ILE A 382 17.37 -4.70 -0.16
N ASN A 383 16.58 -3.95 0.60
CA ASN A 383 16.11 -2.63 0.19
C ASN A 383 17.11 -1.55 0.62
N VAL A 384 17.97 -1.14 -0.31
CA VAL A 384 19.06 -0.19 -0.06
C VAL A 384 18.52 1.21 0.30
N ASP A 385 17.33 1.61 -0.17
CA ASP A 385 16.76 2.91 0.18
C ASP A 385 16.44 3.07 1.68
N GLY A 386 16.43 1.98 2.44
CA GLY A 386 16.24 1.99 3.89
C GLY A 386 17.47 2.43 4.70
N TYR A 387 18.64 2.63 4.08
CA TYR A 387 19.91 2.95 4.74
C TYR A 387 20.35 4.41 4.49
N GLN A 388 21.36 4.91 5.21
CA GLN A 388 21.87 6.26 4.99
C GLN A 388 22.63 6.37 3.65
N GLN A 389 22.60 7.53 2.99
CA GLN A 389 23.12 7.66 1.62
C GLN A 389 24.57 7.18 1.43
N PHE A 390 25.46 7.37 2.41
CA PHE A 390 26.83 6.86 2.32
C PHE A 390 26.90 5.33 2.52
N GLU A 391 26.08 4.78 3.42
CA GLU A 391 25.93 3.32 3.61
C GLU A 391 25.33 2.66 2.37
N GLN A 392 24.43 3.36 1.67
CA GLN A 392 23.82 2.86 0.44
C GLN A 392 24.89 2.57 -0.62
N ASP A 393 25.80 3.52 -0.84
CA ASP A 393 26.90 3.37 -1.77
C ASP A 393 27.85 2.26 -1.33
N GLU A 394 28.16 2.19 -0.03
CA GLU A 394 29.01 1.15 0.53
C GLU A 394 28.42 -0.26 0.41
N ILE A 395 27.12 -0.42 0.65
CA ILE A 395 26.39 -1.70 0.47
C ILE A 395 26.42 -2.11 -1.01
N ILE A 396 26.17 -1.17 -1.91
CA ILE A 396 26.19 -1.43 -3.36
C ILE A 396 27.59 -1.87 -3.79
N ASP A 397 28.62 -1.13 -3.39
CA ASP A 397 30.01 -1.43 -3.75
C ASP A 397 30.47 -2.76 -3.13
N PHE A 398 30.09 -3.03 -1.88
CA PHE A 398 30.40 -4.30 -1.21
C PHE A 398 29.77 -5.49 -1.95
N ILE A 399 28.46 -5.45 -2.21
CA ILE A 399 27.76 -6.54 -2.92
C ILE A 399 28.30 -6.69 -4.35
N ARG A 400 28.60 -5.57 -5.02
CA ARG A 400 29.15 -5.58 -6.38
C ARG A 400 30.51 -6.27 -6.45
N ASN A 401 31.36 -6.04 -5.47
CA ASN A 401 32.72 -6.60 -5.42
C ASN A 401 32.77 -8.00 -4.80
N MET A 402 31.79 -8.36 -3.95
CA MET A 402 31.72 -9.66 -3.29
C MET A 402 31.41 -10.80 -4.28
N PHE A 403 30.58 -10.52 -5.30
CA PHE A 403 30.10 -11.56 -6.22
C PHE A 403 30.71 -11.44 -7.61
N PRO A 404 31.01 -12.57 -8.29
CA PRO A 404 31.47 -12.57 -9.68
C PRO A 404 30.49 -11.84 -10.61
N ALA A 405 31.00 -11.22 -11.68
CA ALA A 405 30.16 -10.45 -12.61
C ALA A 405 29.17 -11.35 -13.37
N GLU A 406 29.49 -12.63 -13.52
CA GLU A 406 28.73 -13.65 -14.23
C GLU A 406 27.38 -13.94 -13.57
N ILE A 407 27.31 -13.87 -12.23
CA ILE A 407 26.07 -14.13 -11.47
C ILE A 407 25.24 -12.86 -11.23
N GLN A 408 25.75 -11.69 -11.64
CA GLN A 408 25.13 -10.39 -11.42
C GLN A 408 24.28 -9.94 -12.62
N GLU A 409 22.97 -9.87 -12.42
CA GLU A 409 22.03 -9.48 -13.45
C GLU A 409 21.55 -8.03 -13.31
N ASN A 410 21.38 -7.36 -14.44
CA ASN A 410 20.89 -5.98 -14.55
C ASN A 410 21.80 -4.91 -13.91
N TRP A 411 23.04 -5.25 -13.51
CA TRP A 411 23.99 -4.30 -12.93
C TRP A 411 24.16 -3.04 -13.79
N LEU A 412 24.38 -3.19 -15.11
CA LEU A 412 24.57 -2.05 -16.01
C LEU A 412 23.36 -1.10 -16.03
N THR A 413 22.15 -1.66 -15.99
CA THR A 413 20.91 -0.86 -15.96
C THR A 413 20.74 -0.18 -14.60
N TYR A 414 21.10 -0.87 -13.52
CA TYR A 414 21.08 -0.35 -12.17
C TYR A 414 22.08 0.80 -12.01
N SER A 415 23.34 0.61 -12.42
CA SER A 415 24.41 1.60 -12.30
C SER A 415 24.13 2.85 -13.14
N GLN A 416 23.62 2.72 -14.37
CA GLN A 416 23.21 3.88 -15.19
C GLN A 416 22.08 4.68 -14.55
N ARG A 417 21.19 4.05 -13.78
CA ARG A 417 20.15 4.76 -13.04
C ARG A 417 20.68 5.39 -11.79
N GLU A 418 21.59 4.71 -11.11
CA GLU A 418 22.28 5.21 -9.94
C GLU A 418 23.04 6.50 -10.29
N ILE A 419 23.79 6.49 -11.40
CA ILE A 419 24.47 7.66 -11.97
C ILE A 419 23.47 8.76 -12.28
N ARG A 420 22.43 8.48 -13.09
CA ARG A 420 21.40 9.48 -13.42
C ARG A 420 20.75 10.03 -12.16
N ARG A 421 20.47 9.20 -11.16
CA ARG A 421 19.84 9.66 -9.93
C ARG A 421 20.80 10.52 -9.12
N LYS A 422 22.09 10.17 -9.01
CA LYS A 422 23.12 11.01 -8.40
C LYS A 422 23.26 12.34 -9.13
N GLU A 423 23.22 12.35 -10.47
CA GLU A 423 23.18 13.57 -11.29
C GLU A 423 21.90 14.39 -11.01
N TRP A 424 20.73 13.76 -11.00
CA TRP A 424 19.46 14.42 -10.65
C TRP A 424 19.45 14.96 -9.22
N GLU A 425 20.03 14.24 -8.26
CA GLU A 425 20.20 14.67 -6.87
C GLU A 425 21.23 15.79 -6.76
N ALA A 426 22.31 15.75 -7.54
CA ALA A 426 23.33 16.80 -7.61
C ALA A 426 22.77 18.09 -8.24
N LEU A 427 21.98 17.96 -9.31
CA LEU A 427 21.23 19.07 -9.92
C LEU A 427 20.20 19.63 -8.94
N ARG A 428 19.52 18.78 -8.16
CA ARG A 428 18.66 19.23 -7.04
C ARG A 428 19.44 19.81 -5.85
N ARG A 429 20.75 19.55 -5.76
CA ARG A 429 21.67 20.10 -4.77
C ARG A 429 22.34 21.40 -5.25
N GLU A 430 22.07 21.88 -6.47
CA GLU A 430 21.89 23.34 -6.61
C GLU A 430 20.92 23.78 -5.50
N PRO A 431 20.95 25.02 -4.98
CA PRO A 431 20.05 25.47 -3.92
C PRO A 431 18.57 25.55 -4.37
N GLU A 432 18.06 24.50 -5.01
CA GLU A 432 16.69 24.16 -5.33
C GLU A 432 15.93 23.89 -4.03
N GLN A 433 15.70 24.96 -3.26
CA GLN A 433 14.64 25.16 -2.27
C GLN A 433 13.85 23.89 -1.87
N PRO A 434 14.44 22.92 -1.12
CA PRO A 434 13.82 21.60 -0.97
C PRO A 434 12.63 21.60 0.00
N SER A 435 12.15 22.75 0.45
CA SER A 435 11.07 22.78 1.42
C SER A 435 10.06 23.90 1.26
N GLN A 436 10.09 24.73 0.19
CA GLN A 436 9.06 25.78 0.10
C GLN A 436 7.71 25.17 -0.26
N LYS A 437 7.62 24.33 -1.31
CA LYS A 437 6.37 23.64 -1.68
C LYS A 437 5.86 22.71 -0.57
N LYS A 438 6.75 21.98 0.11
CA LYS A 438 6.40 21.10 1.23
C LYS A 438 5.96 21.89 2.47
N ALA A 439 6.66 22.97 2.82
CA ALA A 439 6.25 23.85 3.92
C ALA A 439 4.93 24.56 3.61
N ILE A 440 4.70 24.98 2.36
CA ILE A 440 3.41 25.55 1.92
C ILE A 440 2.30 24.51 2.06
N ALA A 441 2.52 23.28 1.57
CA ALA A 441 1.54 22.20 1.72
C ALA A 441 1.26 21.88 3.19
N CYS A 442 2.29 21.80 4.04
CA CYS A 442 2.12 21.61 5.48
C CYS A 442 1.36 22.77 6.12
N ALA A 443 1.73 24.02 5.82
CA ALA A 443 1.03 25.20 6.32
C ALA A 443 -0.46 25.18 5.94
N LEU A 444 -0.78 24.90 4.67
CA LEU A 444 -2.15 24.79 4.19
C LEU A 444 -2.92 23.67 4.91
N ILE A 445 -2.33 22.49 5.07
CA ILE A 445 -2.96 21.38 5.80
C ILE A 445 -3.23 21.79 7.25
N PHE A 446 -2.25 22.39 7.93
CA PHE A 446 -2.43 22.86 9.31
C PHE A 446 -3.52 23.92 9.43
N PHE A 447 -3.62 24.86 8.49
CA PHE A 447 -4.69 25.86 8.48
C PHE A 447 -6.07 25.27 8.17
N VAL A 448 -6.16 24.31 7.23
CA VAL A 448 -7.43 23.63 6.92
C VAL A 448 -7.91 22.82 8.13
N VAL A 449 -7.00 22.10 8.79
CA VAL A 449 -7.33 21.38 10.03
C VAL A 449 -7.72 22.37 11.13
N ALA A 450 -6.98 23.47 11.31
CA ALA A 450 -7.34 24.49 12.28
C ALA A 450 -8.75 25.05 12.03
N ALA A 451 -9.08 25.38 10.78
CA ALA A 451 -10.40 25.89 10.40
C ALA A 451 -11.52 24.86 10.63
N ALA A 452 -11.28 23.60 10.28
CA ALA A 452 -12.25 22.52 10.50
C ALA A 452 -12.54 22.30 11.99
N PHE A 453 -11.52 22.34 12.84
CA PHE A 453 -11.67 22.19 14.29
C PHE A 453 -12.27 23.43 14.95
N ALA A 454 -11.95 24.63 14.46
CA ALA A 454 -12.60 25.86 14.91
C ALA A 454 -14.10 25.84 14.57
N ALA A 455 -14.45 25.42 13.35
CA ALA A 455 -15.84 25.23 12.94
C ALA A 455 -16.54 24.17 13.80
N ALA A 456 -15.90 23.02 14.06
CA ALA A 456 -16.45 22.02 14.97
C ALA A 456 -16.69 22.57 16.39
N GLY A 457 -15.78 23.39 16.92
CA GLY A 457 -15.96 24.07 18.20
C GLY A 457 -17.18 24.99 18.23
N LEU A 458 -17.42 25.73 17.13
CA LEU A 458 -18.61 26.59 16.97
C LEU A 458 -19.92 25.80 16.88
N TRP A 459 -19.87 24.53 16.45
CA TRP A 459 -21.02 23.64 16.30
C TRP A 459 -21.23 22.71 17.51
N GLY A 460 -20.67 23.07 18.67
CA GLY A 460 -20.99 22.39 19.95
C GLY A 460 -20.04 21.27 20.37
N VAL A 461 -18.91 21.05 19.66
CA VAL A 461 -17.88 20.10 20.12
C VAL A 461 -17.10 20.63 21.35
N GLY A 462 -17.28 21.91 21.68
CA GLY A 462 -16.79 22.51 22.93
C GLY A 462 -15.36 23.04 22.87
N ALA A 463 -14.88 23.50 24.03
CA ALA A 463 -13.56 24.12 24.20
C ALA A 463 -12.35 23.28 23.69
N PRO A 464 -12.34 21.93 23.78
CA PRO A 464 -11.22 21.12 23.29
C PRO A 464 -10.98 21.28 21.77
N ALA A 465 -12.03 21.45 20.97
CA ALA A 465 -11.91 21.64 19.54
C ALA A 465 -11.18 22.97 19.20
N PHE A 466 -11.45 24.03 19.97
CA PHE A 466 -10.72 25.29 19.85
C PHE A 466 -9.24 25.16 20.26
N GLY A 467 -8.93 24.33 21.25
CA GLY A 467 -7.55 24.03 21.63
C GLY A 467 -6.74 23.38 20.50
N VAL A 468 -7.32 22.37 19.85
CA VAL A 468 -6.68 21.72 18.68
C VAL A 468 -6.60 22.70 17.49
N ALA A 469 -7.65 23.50 17.27
CA ALA A 469 -7.64 24.54 16.24
C ALA A 469 -6.51 25.54 16.44
N ALA A 470 -6.31 26.03 17.67
CA ALA A 470 -5.23 26.94 18.02
C ALA A 470 -3.85 26.30 17.81
N PHE A 471 -3.65 25.06 18.26
CA PHE A 471 -2.39 24.33 18.05
C PHE A 471 -2.06 24.16 16.56
N CYS A 472 -3.03 23.73 15.76
CA CYS A 472 -2.87 23.61 14.32
C CYS A 472 -2.63 24.98 13.65
N GLY A 473 -3.30 26.04 14.11
CA GLY A 473 -3.10 27.41 13.64
C GLY A 473 -1.67 27.90 13.89
N VAL A 474 -1.13 27.69 15.09
CA VAL A 474 0.27 28.01 15.43
C VAL A 474 1.24 27.19 14.57
N GLY A 475 0.97 25.90 14.34
CA GLY A 475 1.73 25.08 13.41
C GLY A 475 1.75 25.65 12.00
N GLY A 476 0.59 26.06 11.47
CA GLY A 476 0.45 26.73 10.18
C GLY A 476 1.24 28.04 10.11
N MET A 477 1.14 28.88 11.14
CA MET A 477 1.90 30.14 11.26
C MET A 477 3.40 29.90 11.33
N TRP A 478 3.88 28.88 12.03
CA TRP A 478 5.30 28.54 12.11
C TRP A 478 5.88 28.14 10.75
N TYR A 479 5.16 27.31 9.99
CA TYR A 479 5.54 27.00 8.60
C TYR A 479 5.48 28.24 7.70
N GLY A 480 4.45 29.08 7.86
CA GLY A 480 4.31 30.37 7.17
C GLY A 480 5.50 31.30 7.43
N TRP A 481 5.92 31.43 8.69
CA TRP A 481 7.07 32.24 9.08
C TRP A 481 8.38 31.73 8.49
N ARG A 482 8.58 30.40 8.44
CA ARG A 482 9.75 29.81 7.75
C ARG A 482 9.74 30.06 6.25
N ILE A 483 8.57 30.11 5.61
CA ILE A 483 8.47 30.49 4.20
C ILE A 483 8.82 31.97 4.02
N TRP A 484 8.31 32.84 4.88
CA TRP A 484 8.57 34.29 4.85
C TRP A 484 10.03 34.65 5.09
N GLN A 485 10.67 34.09 6.13
CA GLN A 485 12.10 34.25 6.44
C GLN A 485 12.98 33.95 5.22
N ARG A 486 12.66 32.88 4.51
CA ARG A 486 13.41 32.48 3.31
C ARG A 486 13.14 33.38 2.11
N TRP A 487 11.93 33.91 1.99
CA TRP A 487 11.61 34.89 0.96
C TRP A 487 12.39 36.19 1.19
N ARG A 488 12.48 36.63 2.45
CA ARG A 488 13.26 37.80 2.87
C ARG A 488 14.76 37.66 2.60
N MET A 489 15.34 36.46 2.80
CA MET A 489 16.76 36.20 2.49
C MET A 489 17.05 36.13 0.99
N LYS A 490 16.04 35.99 0.12
CA LYS A 490 16.22 36.02 -1.34
C LYS A 490 16.10 37.43 -1.92
N SER A 491 15.51 38.36 -1.18
CA SER A 491 15.31 39.75 -1.59
C SER A 491 16.44 40.68 -1.12
N GLN A 492 17.39 40.14 -0.35
CA GLN A 492 18.65 40.77 0.04
C GLN A 492 19.76 40.17 -0.79
#